data_AF-A0ABD0PDM4-F1
#
_entry.id   AF-A0ABD0PDM4-F1
#
_cell.length_a   1.000
_cell.length_b   1.000
_cell.length_c   1.000
_cell.angle_alpha   90.00
_cell.angle_beta   90.00
_cell.angle_gamma   90.00
#
_symmetry.space_group_name_H-M   'P 1'
#
loop_
_entity.id
_entity.type
_entity.pdbx_description
1 polymer ?
#
loop_
_entity_poly.entity_id
_entity_poly.type
_entity_poly.pdbx_seq_one_letter_code
_entity_poly.pdbx_strand_id
1 'polypeptide(L)' 'DPATVDKIMKDLDSNGDGEVNFEEFVSLVVGLSIACEHIYQFQMQSAKGAKKQ' A
#
# COMPACT_ATOMS: atom_id res chain seq x y z
N ASP A 1 6.65 -2.43 -16.28
CA ASP A 1 7.29 -3.75 -16.44
C ASP A 1 6.19 -4.81 -16.29
N PRO A 2 5.92 -5.61 -17.34
CA PRO A 2 4.92 -6.68 -17.27
C PRO A 2 5.12 -7.61 -16.06
N ALA A 3 6.38 -7.91 -15.70
CA ALA A 3 6.69 -8.76 -14.57
C ALA A 3 6.28 -8.16 -13.22
N THR A 4 6.19 -6.83 -13.11
CA THR A 4 5.69 -6.14 -11.92
C THR A 4 4.17 -6.25 -11.83
N VAL A 5 3.47 -6.12 -12.96
CA VAL A 5 2.01 -6.24 -13.00
C VAL A 5 1.58 -7.67 -12.68
N ASP A 6 2.29 -8.67 -13.21
CA ASP A 6 2.02 -10.08 -12.92
C ASP A 6 2.19 -10.41 -11.43
N LYS A 7 3.18 -9.81 -10.77
CA LYS A 7 3.37 -9.96 -9.32
C LYS A 7 2.23 -9.33 -8.55
N ILE A 8 1.84 -8.11 -8.92
CA ILE A 8 0.72 -7.40 -8.29
C ILE A 8 -0.57 -8.20 -8.44
N MET A 9 -0.86 -8.75 -9.62
CA MET A 9 -2.07 -9.59 -9.79
C MET A 9 -2.02 -10.83 -8.91
N LYS A 10 -0.88 -11.54 -8.86
CA LYS A 10 -0.73 -12.71 -7.98
C LYS A 10 -0.86 -12.38 -6.50
N ASP A 11 -0.43 -11.19 -6.09
CA ASP A 11 -0.54 -10.75 -4.69
C ASP A 11 -1.97 -10.34 -4.32
N LEU A 12 -2.82 -10.00 -5.30
CA LEU A 12 -4.21 -9.57 -5.09
C LEU A 12 -5.23 -10.70 -5.27
N ASP A 13 -5.02 -11.57 -6.25
CA ASP A 13 -5.83 -12.75 -6.58
C ASP A 13 -5.71 -13.79 -5.46
N SER A 14 -6.50 -13.59 -4.41
CA SER A 14 -6.41 -14.35 -3.17
C SER A 14 -7.14 -15.69 -3.28
N ASN A 15 -8.14 -15.75 -4.17
CA ASN A 15 -8.89 -16.97 -4.45
C ASN A 15 -8.27 -17.80 -5.59
N GLY A 16 -7.33 -17.25 -6.36
CA GLY A 16 -6.60 -17.92 -7.43
C GLY A 16 -7.43 -18.15 -8.70
N ASP A 17 -8.45 -17.32 -8.95
CA ASP A 17 -9.31 -17.45 -10.13
C ASP A 17 -8.75 -16.76 -11.38
N GLY A 18 -7.66 -16.01 -11.24
CA GLY A 18 -6.99 -15.28 -12.32
C GLY A 18 -7.59 -13.92 -12.61
N GLU A 19 -8.59 -13.49 -11.85
CA GLU A 19 -9.19 -12.16 -11.87
C GLU A 19 -8.95 -11.44 -10.54
N VAL A 20 -9.30 -10.15 -10.48
CA VAL A 20 -9.32 -9.39 -9.21
C VAL A 20 -10.70 -8.80 -9.07
N ASN A 21 -11.43 -9.30 -8.07
CA ASN A 21 -12.76 -8.80 -7.76
C ASN A 21 -12.70 -7.52 -6.89
N PHE A 22 -13.86 -6.95 -6.59
CA PHE A 22 -13.94 -5.70 -5.84
C PHE A 22 -13.33 -5.82 -4.43
N GLU A 23 -13.50 -6.94 -3.74
CA GLU A 23 -12.97 -7.14 -2.38
C GLU A 23 -11.44 -7.22 -2.38
N GLU A 24 -10.87 -7.93 -3.36
CA GLU A 24 -9.43 -8.05 -3.57
C GLU A 24 -8.80 -6.70 -3.94
N PHE A 25 -9.47 -5.91 -4.79
CA PHE A 25 -9.05 -4.55 -5.09
C PHE A 25 -9.09 -3.63 -3.85
N VAL A 26 -10.15 -3.71 -3.04
CA VAL A 26 -10.29 -2.89 -1.83
C VAL A 26 -9.16 -3.20 -0.84
N SER A 27 -8.72 -4.45 -0.75
CA SER A 27 -7.60 -4.85 0.10
C SER A 27 -6.31 -4.08 -0.24
N LEU A 28 -6.03 -3.85 -1.53
CA LEU A 28 -4.92 -2.99 -1.97
C LEU A 28 -5.11 -1.54 -1.51
N VAL A 29 -6.30 -0.97 -1.73
CA VAL A 29 -6.61 0.43 -1.42
C VAL A 29 -6.50 0.69 0.09
N VAL A 30 -6.97 -0.24 0.91
CA VAL A 30 -6.82 -0.18 2.37
C VAL A 30 -5.34 -0.20 2.75
N GLY A 31 -4.55 -1.12 2.17
CA GLY A 31 -3.11 -1.19 2.39
C GLY A 31 -2.38 0.11 2.04
N LEU A 32 -2.69 0.70 0.89
CA LEU A 32 -2.15 2.00 0.47
C LEU A 32 -2.55 3.13 1.41
N SER A 33 -3.81 3.14 1.86
CA SER A 33 -4.32 4.18 2.78
C SER A 33 -3.59 4.14 4.13
N ILE A 34 -3.37 2.94 4.69
CA ILE A 34 -2.62 2.76 5.93
C ILE A 34 -1.14 3.14 5.74
N ALA A 35 -0.53 2.73 4.62
CA ALA A 35 0.84 3.11 4.31
C ALA A 35 1.01 4.64 4.18
N CYS A 36 0.07 5.32 3.54
CA CYS A 36 0.04 6.78 3.45
C CYS A 36 -0.05 7.45 4.82
N GLU A 37 -0.93 6.95 5.70
CA GLU A 37 -1.03 7.43 7.08
C GLU A 37 0.29 7.25 7.86
N HIS A 38 0.92 6.07 7.73
CA HIS A 38 2.20 5.79 8.39
C HIS A 38 3.33 6.71 7.89
N ILE A 39 3.40 6.95 6.59
CA ILE A 39 4.37 7.88 5.99
C ILE A 39 4.13 9.30 6.51
N TYR A 40 2.87 9.74 6.55
CA TYR A 40 2.50 11.06 7.06
C TYR A 40 2.92 11.24 8.52
N GLN A 41 2.65 10.26 9.39
CA GLN A 41 3.08 10.30 10.78
C GLN A 41 4.61 10.30 10.94
N PHE A 42 5.33 9.48 10.16
CA PHE A 42 6.79 9.43 10.20
C PHE A 42 7.42 10.77 9.77
N GLN A 43 6.88 11.40 8.72
CA GLN A 43 7.30 12.73 8.26
C GLN A 43 6.99 13.81 9.31
N MET A 44 5.81 13.77 9.93
CA MET A 44 5.46 14.72 11.00
C MET A 44 6.34 14.58 12.24
N GLN A 45 6.76 13.38 12.61
CA GLN A 45 7.66 13.16 13.75
C GLN A 45 9.09 13.65 13.45
N SER A 46 9.57 13.40 12.24
CA SER A 46 10.89 13.89 11.78
C SER A 46 10.94 15.42 11.72
N ALA A 47 9.85 16.08 11.32
CA ALA A 47 9.74 17.55 11.32
C ALA A 47 9.69 18.16 12.74
N LYS A 48 9.19 17.43 13.75
CA LYS A 48 9.16 17.88 15.15
C LYS A 48 10.51 17.71 15.86
N GLY A 49 11.37 16.79 15.40
CA GLY A 49 12.74 16.61 15.90
C GLY A 49 13.72 17.72 15.48
N ALA A 50 13.43 18.47 14.42
CA ALA A 50 14.32 19.50 13.87
C ALA A 50 14.22 20.88 14.57
N LYS A 51 13.36 21.05 15.60
CA LYS A 51 13.20 22.32 16.34
C LYS A 51 13.91 22.35 17.71
N LYS A 52 14.90 21.50 17.94
CA LYS A 52 15.70 21.51 19.17
C LYS A 52 17.20 21.57 18.85
N GLN A 53 17.64 22.70 18.33
CA GLN A 53 19.00 23.24 18.49
C GLN A 53 18.91 24.72 18.77
#